data_AF-W4UXM6-F1
#
_entry.id   AF-W4UXM6-F1
#
_cell.length_a   1.000
_cell.length_b   1.000
_cell.length_c   1.000
_cell.angle_alpha   90.00
_cell.angle_beta   90.00
_cell.angle_gamma   90.00
#
_symmetry.space_group_name_H-M   'P 1'
#
loop_
_entity.id
_entity.type
_entity.pdbx_description
1 polymer ?
#
loop_
_entity_poly.entity_id
_entity_poly.type
_entity_poly.pdbx_seq_one_letter_code
_entity_poly.pdbx_strand_id
1 'polypeptide(L)' 'MSPKSRRLFKEQYIDQALEQGLITMTHPESPRHPQQKYKLTEKGIIVLNTISEESV' A
#
# COMPACT_ATOMS: atom_id res chain seq x y z
N MET A 1 -9.54 12.25 -10.80
CA MET A 1 -9.67 13.10 -9.60
C MET A 1 -8.42 12.88 -8.76
N SER A 2 -7.48 13.82 -8.71
CA SER A 2 -6.26 13.66 -7.91
C SER A 2 -6.62 13.69 -6.41
N PRO A 3 -6.05 12.79 -5.56
CA PRO A 3 -6.27 12.87 -4.13
C PRO A 3 -5.60 14.14 -3.58
N LYS A 4 -6.37 15.23 -3.49
CA LYS A 4 -5.91 16.56 -3.04
C LYS A 4 -5.49 16.59 -1.57
N SER A 5 -5.74 15.53 -0.81
CA SER A 5 -5.46 15.48 0.63
C SER A 5 -4.82 14.16 1.03
N ARG A 6 -3.81 14.26 1.93
CA ARG A 6 -3.10 13.11 2.51
C ARG A 6 -4.05 12.08 3.11
N ARG A 7 -5.14 12.54 3.73
CA ARG A 7 -6.17 11.67 4.32
C ARG A 7 -6.87 10.81 3.27
N LEU A 8 -7.31 11.42 2.17
CA LEU A 8 -8.00 10.70 1.09
C LEU A 8 -7.05 9.70 0.40
N PHE A 9 -5.78 10.07 0.19
CA PHE A 9 -4.79 9.13 -0.34
C PHE A 9 -4.61 7.91 0.58
N LYS A 10 -4.57 8.13 1.88
CA LYS A 10 -4.46 7.04 2.85
C LYS A 10 -5.69 6.13 2.80
N GLU A 11 -6.89 6.70 2.89
CA GLU A 11 -8.16 5.93 2.91
C GLU A 11 -8.38 5.17 1.60
N GLN A 12 -8.12 5.78 0.44
CA GLN A 12 -8.46 5.18 -0.86
C GLN A 12 -7.40 4.25 -1.43
N TYR A 13 -6.12 4.43 -1.08
CA TYR A 13 -5.03 3.62 -1.65
C TYR A 13 -4.35 2.75 -0.60
N ILE A 14 -3.88 3.36 0.49
CA ILE A 14 -3.09 2.66 1.50
C ILE A 14 -3.96 1.68 2.29
N ASP A 15 -5.10 2.14 2.82
CA ASP A 15 -5.98 1.31 3.65
C ASP A 15 -6.58 0.16 2.81
N GLN A 16 -6.96 0.43 1.55
CA GLN A 16 -7.39 -0.62 0.62
C GLN A 16 -6.28 -1.66 0.33
N ALA A 17 -5.05 -1.22 0.08
CA ALA A 17 -3.94 -2.14 -0.17
C ALA A 17 -3.54 -2.95 1.08
N LEU A 18 -3.74 -2.39 2.28
CA LEU A 18 -3.58 -3.11 3.54
C LEU A 18 -4.69 -4.16 3.74
N GLU A 19 -5.95 -3.82 3.47
CA GLU A 19 -7.09 -4.75 3.55
C GLU A 19 -6.93 -5.93 2.59
N GLN A 20 -6.45 -5.67 1.38
CA GLN A 20 -6.14 -6.70 0.39
C GLN A 20 -4.87 -7.50 0.72
N GLY A 21 -4.12 -7.08 1.75
CA GLY A 21 -2.87 -7.73 2.17
C GLY A 21 -1.75 -7.63 1.14
N LEU A 22 -1.76 -6.61 0.28
CA LEU A 22 -0.73 -6.37 -0.73
C LEU A 22 0.48 -5.66 -0.12
N ILE A 23 0.25 -4.80 0.87
CA ILE A 23 1.27 -4.08 1.62
C ILE A 23 1.13 -4.37 3.11
N THR A 24 2.21 -4.17 3.86
CA THR A 24 2.19 -4.25 5.33
C THR A 24 2.91 -3.06 5.94
N MET A 25 2.51 -2.75 7.17
CA MET A 25 3.17 -1.78 8.04
C MET A 25 4.53 -2.30 8.52
N THR A 26 5.50 -1.40 8.64
CA THR A 26 6.82 -1.73 9.20
C THR A 26 6.76 -1.87 10.73
N HIS A 27 6.00 -0.99 11.40
CA HIS A 27 5.76 -1.04 12.84
C HIS A 27 4.24 -1.09 13.11
N PRO A 28 3.63 -2.29 13.12
CA PRO A 28 2.19 -2.43 13.42
C PRO A 28 1.88 -2.06 14.88
N GLU A 29 2.82 -2.29 15.79
CA GLU A 29 2.75 -1.97 17.23
C GLU A 29 2.51 -0.48 17.50
N SER A 30 3.05 0.39 16.63
CA SER A 30 2.94 1.85 16.77
C SER A 30 2.58 2.49 15.42
N PRO A 31 1.28 2.51 15.07
CA PRO A 31 0.83 3.02 13.77
C PRO A 31 1.04 4.53 13.59
N ARG A 32 1.29 5.27 14.68
CA ARG A 32 1.60 6.71 14.68
C ARG A 32 3.10 7.00 14.77
N HIS A 33 3.96 5.99 14.68
CA HIS A 33 5.41 6.20 14.75
C HIS A 33 5.89 7.11 13.60
N PRO A 34 6.77 8.09 13.85
CA PRO A 34 7.24 9.03 12.82
C PRO A 34 7.99 8.35 11.67
N GLN A 35 8.60 7.18 11.91
CA GLN A 35 9.27 6.37 10.87
C GLN A 35 8.37 5.27 10.32
N GLN A 36 7.05 5.37 10.50
CA GLN A 36 6.14 4.39 9.95
C GLN A 36 6.16 4.42 8.41
N LYS A 37 6.45 3.26 7.83
CA LYS A 37 6.54 3.05 6.38
C LYS A 37 5.75 1.80 5.99
N TYR A 38 5.44 1.70 4.70
CA TYR A 38 4.79 0.54 4.11
C TYR A 38 5.80 -0.23 3.27
N LYS A 39 5.73 -1.56 3.33
CA LYS A 39 6.51 -2.47 2.49
C LYS A 39 5.57 -3.39 1.71
N LEU A 40 5.97 -3.73 0.49
CA LEU A 40 5.27 -4.72 -0.33
C LEU A 40 5.40 -6.11 0.29
N THR A 41 4.30 -6.86 0.25
CA THR A 41 4.27 -8.29 0.62
C THR A 41 4.46 -9.14 -0.63
N GLU A 42 4.64 -10.46 -0.45
CA GLU A 42 4.74 -11.43 -1.55
C GLU A 42 3.54 -11.32 -2.52
N LYS A 43 2.32 -11.16 -1.98
CA LYS A 43 1.11 -10.97 -2.80
C LYS A 43 1.19 -9.70 -3.65
N GLY A 44 1.62 -8.59 -3.05
CA GLY A 44 1.75 -7.33 -3.77
C GLY A 44 2.85 -7.35 -4.84
N ILE A 45 3.94 -8.10 -4.61
CA ILE A 45 5.00 -8.31 -5.61
C ILE A 45 4.47 -9.12 -6.79
N ILE A 46 3.71 -10.20 -6.52
CA ILE A 46 3.09 -11.01 -7.57
C ILE A 46 2.16 -10.14 -8.42
N VAL A 47 1.27 -9.37 -7.79
CA VAL A 47 0.35 -8.46 -8.50
C VAL A 47 1.13 -7.42 -9.33
N LEU A 48 2.19 -6.84 -8.79
CA LEU A 48 3.03 -5.90 -9.52
C LEU A 48 3.65 -6.54 -10.77
N ASN A 49 4.18 -7.75 -10.63
CA ASN A 49 4.76 -8.51 -11.75
C ASN A 49 3.69 -8.86 -12.80
N THR A 50 2.49 -9.26 -12.38
CA THR A 50 1.38 -9.53 -13.31
C THR A 50 0.99 -8.28 -14.09
N ILE A 51 0.87 -7.13 -13.41
CA ILE A 51 0.51 -5.87 -14.07
C ILE A 51 1.60 -5.42 -15.06
N SER A 52 2.88 -5.62 -14.73
CA SER A 52 3.98 -5.27 -15.64
C SER A 52 4.05 -6.17 -16.88
N GLU A 53 3.60 -7.42 -16.78
CA GLU A 53 3.56 -8.36 -17.90
C GLU A 53 2.36 -8.11 -18.82
N GLU A 54 1.26 -7.56 -18.30
CA GLU A 54 0.00 -7.33 -19.03
C GLU A 54 0.02 -6.08 -19.94
N SER A 55 1.19 -5.46 -20.10
CA SER A 55 1.41 -4.29 -20.98
C SER A 55 2.12 -4.64 -22.30
N VAL A 56 2.27 -5.94 -22.63
CA VAL A 56 2.94 -6.44 -23.84
C VAL A 56 1.94 -6.99 -24.86
#